data_AF-A0A2R4WWZ3-F1
#
_entry.id   AF-A0A2R4WWZ3-F1
#
_cell.length_a   1.000
_cell.length_b   1.000
_cell.length_c   1.000
_cell.angle_alpha   90.00
_cell.angle_beta   90.00
_cell.angle_gamma   90.00
#
_symmetry.space_group_name_H-M   'P 1'
#
loop_
_entity.id
_entity.type
_entity.pdbx_description
1 polymer ?
#
loop_
_entity_poly.entity_id
_entity_poly.type
_entity_poly.pdbx_seq_one_letter_code
_entity_poly.pdbx_strand_id
1 'polypeptide(L)'
;MPKESIHHVVLSEQQIAALRGFEVSDVAQESDGRFLARPVVGVVLDHDFINAHPMAIAKLRQIAPRIDGSDPIYDLSADPAGLLDWQLSRAFGLSGRFLADLGAGHLEIGRLQQMMQEHLEALQEAQRVVHEAVPPQPRLGVFLPPGSTSLQPSDLRDVVSISQNSKREFRAVHAFEIHVAEPNRDPSPVVVIRLLAAHSRGVLGTWTVPAHTLDVGWNRFDCPFMPRPLDEPVLIEIRWEPDAAPRFALSLGEITADPRLGLVRSDGTVDDRSLAVRIYTGAPGLRLPFQGWGRLPDGYPAAERPSQVIIDELLPTVEYFGGLEEPRAELLRYVDERAGLFLHPSAEGTHVAVIRNVRIDDVRAITADVTLAHDLAAPTEFGLFAAPVDMPLTLKQPSPKSHQPKWLRVGNPRRKSENDAVHDNFHANATWLRLKAREQGQLVFEPTDTLGDSFNIYLATRQTGGGTNHAMAHFLHLVAIREKRQA
;
A
#
# COMPACT_ATOMS: atom_id res chain seq x y z
N MET A 1 -25.42 17.79 79.56
CA MET A 1 -26.05 17.44 78.27
C MET A 1 -25.20 16.37 77.63
N PRO A 2 -25.76 15.21 77.23
CA PRO A 2 -24.97 14.18 76.58
C PRO A 2 -24.44 14.76 75.24
N LYS A 3 -23.14 14.65 75.00
CA LYS A 3 -22.56 14.92 73.68
C LYS A 3 -23.21 13.92 72.71
N GLU A 4 -23.84 14.41 71.66
CA GLU A 4 -24.25 13.55 70.54
C GLU A 4 -22.98 12.99 69.90
N SER A 5 -22.75 11.69 70.07
CA SER A 5 -21.70 10.95 69.40
C SER A 5 -22.09 10.78 67.93
N ILE A 6 -21.42 11.49 67.03
CA ILE A 6 -21.62 11.30 65.59
C ILE A 6 -20.69 10.17 65.13
N HIS A 7 -21.29 9.09 64.63
CA HIS A 7 -20.56 7.92 64.11
C HIS A 7 -20.66 7.89 62.58
N HIS A 8 -19.53 7.86 61.89
CA HIS A 8 -19.48 7.70 60.44
C HIS A 8 -18.84 6.36 60.08
N VAL A 9 -19.60 5.50 59.42
CA VAL A 9 -19.09 4.27 58.79
C VAL A 9 -19.07 4.51 57.29
N VAL A 10 -17.89 4.50 56.68
CA VAL A 10 -17.76 4.56 55.21
C VAL A 10 -17.51 3.14 54.72
N LEU A 11 -18.51 2.56 54.05
CA LEU A 11 -18.43 1.24 53.43
C LEU A 11 -18.15 1.37 51.94
N SER A 12 -17.43 0.41 51.37
CA SER A 12 -17.25 0.35 49.91
C SER A 12 -18.53 -0.08 49.20
N GLU A 13 -18.64 0.23 47.91
CA GLU A 13 -19.78 -0.18 47.06
C GLU A 13 -19.97 -1.71 47.04
N GLN A 14 -18.86 -2.48 47.09
CA GLN A 14 -18.88 -3.93 47.22
C GLN A 14 -19.39 -4.43 48.59
N GLN A 15 -19.15 -3.69 49.68
CA GLN A 15 -19.70 -4.04 51.01
C GLN A 15 -21.19 -3.74 51.10
N ILE A 16 -21.66 -2.69 50.41
CA ILE A 16 -23.10 -2.42 50.22
C ILE A 16 -23.76 -3.56 49.40
N ALA A 17 -23.06 -4.10 48.39
CA ALA A 17 -23.54 -5.23 47.60
C ALA A 17 -23.54 -6.57 48.39
N ALA A 18 -22.50 -6.84 49.18
CA ALA A 18 -22.41 -8.04 50.03
C ALA A 18 -23.49 -8.10 51.13
N LEU A 19 -23.92 -6.94 51.64
CA LEU A 19 -25.06 -6.84 52.56
C LEU A 19 -26.44 -6.98 51.88
N ARG A 20 -26.50 -6.95 50.53
CA ARG A 20 -27.74 -7.03 49.73
C ARG A 20 -27.97 -8.37 49.03
N GLY A 21 -27.07 -9.35 49.18
CA GLY A 21 -27.34 -10.73 48.77
C GLY A 21 -27.53 -10.96 47.27
N PHE A 22 -26.73 -10.33 46.41
CA PHE A 22 -26.67 -10.67 44.98
C PHE A 22 -25.25 -11.12 44.59
N GLU A 23 -25.16 -12.29 43.97
CA GLU A 23 -23.94 -12.86 43.40
C GLU A 23 -23.53 -12.10 42.12
N VAL A 24 -22.28 -11.64 42.07
CA VAL A 24 -21.62 -11.25 40.82
C VAL A 24 -20.79 -12.45 40.38
N SER A 25 -21.34 -13.21 39.44
CA SER A 25 -20.72 -14.38 38.81
C SER A 25 -19.53 -14.00 37.91
N ASP A 26 -18.43 -14.76 38.07
CA ASP A 26 -17.60 -15.33 37.01
C ASP A 26 -16.99 -14.43 35.91
N VAL A 27 -16.31 -13.33 36.29
CA VAL A 27 -15.39 -12.60 35.35
C VAL A 27 -13.95 -12.47 35.90
N ALA A 28 -13.61 -13.14 37.00
CA ALA A 28 -12.32 -12.91 37.69
C ALA A 28 -11.29 -14.05 37.59
N GLN A 29 -11.45 -15.05 36.70
CA GLN A 29 -10.56 -16.22 36.76
C GLN A 29 -9.30 -16.19 35.89
N GLU A 30 -9.10 -15.29 34.92
CA GLU A 30 -7.87 -15.33 34.10
C GLU A 30 -7.27 -13.98 33.70
N SER A 31 -7.56 -12.88 34.42
CA SER A 31 -6.78 -11.64 34.24
C SER A 31 -5.79 -11.45 35.37
N ASP A 32 -4.51 -11.47 34.98
CA ASP A 32 -3.34 -11.11 35.79
C ASP A 32 -3.68 -9.87 36.65
N GLY A 33 -3.81 -10.06 37.98
CA GLY A 33 -4.62 -9.25 38.90
C GLY A 33 -4.21 -7.79 39.14
N ARG A 34 -4.08 -6.99 38.07
CA ARG A 34 -3.54 -5.62 38.09
C ARG A 34 -4.59 -4.53 37.85
N PHE A 35 -5.86 -4.84 37.60
CA PHE A 35 -6.86 -3.83 37.20
C PHE A 35 -8.20 -3.84 37.95
N LEU A 36 -8.29 -4.48 39.12
CA LEU A 36 -9.45 -4.26 40.00
C LEU A 36 -9.15 -3.12 40.96
N ALA A 37 -9.91 -2.02 40.83
CA ALA A 37 -9.92 -0.92 41.79
C ALA A 37 -10.18 -1.48 43.20
N ARG A 38 -9.13 -1.53 44.03
CA ARG A 38 -9.23 -2.09 45.38
C ARG A 38 -9.96 -1.09 46.28
N PRO A 39 -11.06 -1.48 46.96
CA PRO A 39 -11.79 -0.55 47.81
C PRO A 39 -10.95 -0.13 49.02
N VAL A 40 -11.01 1.16 49.37
CA VAL A 40 -10.47 1.64 50.65
C VAL A 40 -11.50 1.35 51.73
N VAL A 41 -11.13 0.53 52.70
CA VAL A 41 -11.96 0.24 53.88
C VAL A 41 -11.29 0.88 55.10
N GLY A 42 -12.01 1.74 55.81
CA GLY A 42 -11.54 2.37 57.04
C GLY A 42 -12.69 2.63 58.00
N VAL A 43 -12.42 2.60 59.30
CA VAL A 43 -13.42 2.90 60.35
C VAL A 43 -12.79 3.86 61.34
N VAL A 44 -13.44 5.00 61.59
CA VAL A 44 -13.04 5.96 62.63
C VAL A 44 -13.97 5.74 63.83
N LEU A 45 -13.38 5.47 65.00
CA LEU A 45 -14.12 5.16 66.22
C LEU A 45 -13.70 6.12 67.33
N ASP A 46 -14.68 6.67 68.04
CA ASP A 46 -14.42 7.50 69.22
C ASP A 46 -13.93 6.67 70.41
N HIS A 47 -13.14 7.29 71.28
CA HIS A 47 -12.48 6.67 72.41
C HIS A 47 -13.48 6.02 73.39
N ASP A 48 -14.63 6.65 73.60
CA ASP A 48 -15.67 6.12 74.46
C ASP A 48 -16.27 4.82 73.90
N PHE A 49 -16.45 4.73 72.58
CA PHE A 49 -16.95 3.52 71.91
C PHE A 49 -15.95 2.36 71.98
N ILE A 50 -14.66 2.66 71.84
CA ILE A 50 -13.59 1.66 71.90
C ILE A 50 -13.53 1.04 73.28
N ASN A 51 -13.61 1.87 74.32
CA ASN A 51 -13.58 1.44 75.71
C ASN A 51 -14.84 0.66 76.09
N ALA A 52 -16.00 1.07 75.58
CA ALA A 52 -17.28 0.40 75.86
C ALA A 52 -17.43 -0.96 75.14
N HIS A 53 -16.77 -1.16 74.00
CA HIS A 53 -17.01 -2.34 73.13
C HIS A 53 -15.74 -3.06 72.63
N PRO A 54 -14.86 -3.53 73.53
CA PRO A 54 -13.56 -4.11 73.17
C PRO A 54 -13.64 -5.36 72.27
N MET A 55 -14.70 -6.18 72.40
CA MET A 55 -14.88 -7.36 71.54
C MET A 55 -15.20 -7.01 70.08
N ALA A 56 -15.93 -5.91 69.83
CA ALA A 56 -16.22 -5.45 68.48
C ALA A 56 -14.95 -4.93 67.79
N ILE A 57 -14.10 -4.21 68.53
CA ILE A 57 -12.78 -3.75 68.06
C ILE A 57 -11.89 -4.95 67.71
N ALA A 58 -11.85 -5.97 68.56
CA ALA A 58 -11.07 -7.18 68.29
C ALA A 58 -11.54 -7.90 67.02
N LYS A 59 -12.85 -7.98 66.76
CA LYS A 59 -13.40 -8.55 65.51
C LYS A 59 -13.05 -7.72 64.29
N LEU A 60 -13.18 -6.39 64.36
CA LEU A 60 -12.78 -5.51 63.26
C LEU A 60 -11.30 -5.73 62.90
N ARG A 61 -10.42 -5.83 63.90
CA ARG A 61 -8.99 -6.13 63.75
C ARG A 61 -8.68 -7.48 63.14
N GLN A 62 -9.57 -8.46 63.23
CA GLN A 62 -9.40 -9.77 62.57
C GLN A 62 -9.79 -9.75 61.10
N ILE A 63 -10.69 -8.84 60.70
CA ILE A 63 -11.19 -8.72 59.33
C ILE A 63 -10.24 -7.87 58.48
N ALA A 64 -9.71 -6.79 59.03
CA ALA A 64 -8.94 -5.81 58.26
C ALA A 64 -7.58 -6.30 57.69
N PRO A 65 -6.80 -7.19 58.35
CA PRO A 65 -5.55 -7.73 57.80
C PRO A 65 -5.75 -8.71 56.63
N ARG A 66 -7.00 -9.08 56.32
CA ARG A 66 -7.33 -10.09 55.29
C ARG A 66 -7.63 -9.49 53.91
N ILE A 67 -7.55 -8.17 53.76
CA ILE A 67 -7.71 -7.51 52.45
C ILE A 67 -6.31 -7.17 51.95
N ASP A 68 -5.81 -7.94 50.98
CA ASP A 68 -4.45 -7.74 50.45
C ASP A 68 -4.28 -6.35 49.82
N GLY A 69 -3.30 -5.59 50.31
CA GLY A 69 -2.90 -4.28 49.76
C GLY A 69 -3.75 -3.08 50.17
N SER A 70 -4.65 -3.22 51.13
CA SER A 70 -5.17 -2.07 51.89
C SER A 70 -4.39 -1.94 53.20
N ASP A 71 -3.87 -0.74 53.50
CA ASP A 71 -3.42 -0.48 54.87
C ASP A 71 -4.66 -0.41 55.75
N PRO A 72 -4.84 -1.30 56.73
CA PRO A 72 -5.96 -1.19 57.66
C PRO A 72 -5.74 0.04 58.53
N ILE A 73 -6.65 1.02 58.45
CA ILE A 73 -6.55 2.23 59.27
C ILE A 73 -7.42 2.03 60.51
N TYR A 74 -6.75 2.00 61.65
CA TYR A 74 -7.36 2.34 62.93
C TYR A 74 -6.61 3.56 63.43
N ASP A 75 -7.23 4.75 63.36
CA ASP A 75 -6.80 5.83 64.25
C ASP A 75 -7.87 5.98 65.33
N LEU A 76 -7.49 5.61 66.54
CA LEU A 76 -8.39 5.33 67.65
C LEU A 76 -8.58 6.54 68.58
N SER A 77 -8.06 7.73 68.22
CA SER A 77 -8.25 8.95 69.00
C SER A 77 -7.85 10.24 68.26
N ALA A 78 -8.21 10.42 66.99
CA ALA A 78 -7.84 11.66 66.30
C ALA A 78 -8.72 12.83 66.78
N ASP A 79 -8.09 13.92 67.21
CA ASP A 79 -8.75 15.21 67.27
C ASP A 79 -9.20 15.65 65.84
N PRO A 80 -10.08 16.66 65.70
CA PRO A 80 -10.60 17.06 64.39
C PRO A 80 -9.52 17.44 63.36
N ALA A 81 -8.35 17.89 63.80
CA ALA A 81 -7.25 18.26 62.91
C ALA A 81 -6.54 17.01 62.36
N GLY A 82 -6.31 16.00 63.21
CA GLY A 82 -5.77 14.70 62.79
C GLY A 82 -6.69 13.96 61.82
N LEU A 83 -8.02 14.06 62.01
CA LEU A 83 -8.99 13.48 61.08
C LEU A 83 -8.93 14.15 59.70
N LEU A 84 -8.81 15.48 59.65
CA LEU A 84 -8.73 16.23 58.40
C LEU A 84 -7.43 15.95 57.64
N ASP A 85 -6.29 15.93 58.35
CA ASP A 85 -4.99 15.60 57.74
C ASP A 85 -4.97 14.18 57.16
N TRP A 86 -5.59 13.24 57.87
CA TRP A 86 -5.77 11.88 57.40
C TRP A 86 -6.67 11.82 56.14
N GLN A 87 -7.81 12.52 56.14
CA GLN A 87 -8.71 12.58 54.98
C GLN A 87 -8.00 13.16 53.75
N LEU A 88 -7.23 14.24 53.93
CA LEU A 88 -6.48 14.88 52.85
C LEU A 88 -5.36 14.00 52.31
N SER A 89 -4.56 13.39 53.20
CA SER A 89 -3.49 12.47 52.80
C SER A 89 -4.03 11.28 52.00
N ARG A 90 -5.23 10.79 52.34
CA ARG A 90 -5.89 9.70 51.58
C ARG A 90 -6.49 10.18 50.27
N ALA A 91 -7.13 11.36 50.24
CA ALA A 91 -7.61 11.96 49.00
C ALA A 91 -6.44 12.15 48.02
N PHE A 92 -5.30 12.67 48.46
CA PHE A 92 -4.10 12.81 47.64
C PHE A 92 -3.52 11.46 47.20
N GLY A 93 -3.47 10.46 48.08
CA GLY A 93 -3.03 9.10 47.73
C GLY A 93 -3.92 8.44 46.66
N LEU A 94 -5.25 8.62 46.76
CA LEU A 94 -6.21 8.12 45.76
C LEU A 94 -6.09 8.88 44.43
N SER A 95 -5.96 10.21 44.46
CA SER A 95 -5.73 11.00 43.25
C SER A 95 -4.41 10.64 42.57
N GLY A 96 -3.33 10.41 43.34
CA GLY A 96 -2.04 9.96 42.79
C GLY A 96 -2.12 8.60 42.09
N ARG A 97 -2.89 7.66 42.65
CA ARG A 97 -3.15 6.35 42.02
C ARG A 97 -4.03 6.47 40.79
N PHE A 98 -5.10 7.24 40.86
CA PHE A 98 -5.96 7.49 39.70
C PHE A 98 -5.17 8.12 38.54
N LEU A 99 -4.25 9.05 38.82
CA LEU A 99 -3.34 9.61 37.83
C LEU A 99 -2.36 8.56 37.27
N ALA A 100 -1.84 7.65 38.10
CA ALA A 100 -0.99 6.56 37.64
C ALA A 100 -1.75 5.56 36.75
N ASP A 101 -2.98 5.21 37.11
CA ASP A 101 -3.85 4.32 36.31
C ASP A 101 -4.25 4.98 35.00
N LEU A 102 -4.56 6.28 35.00
CA LEU A 102 -4.75 7.06 33.77
C LEU A 102 -3.48 7.08 32.91
N GLY A 103 -2.30 7.23 33.52
CA GLY A 103 -1.02 7.17 32.82
C GLY A 103 -0.78 5.80 32.16
N ALA A 104 -1.05 4.71 32.89
CA ALA A 104 -0.96 3.35 32.35
C ALA A 104 -1.96 3.12 31.21
N GLY A 105 -3.20 3.63 31.34
CA GLY A 105 -4.20 3.58 30.29
C GLY A 105 -3.78 4.35 29.03
N HIS A 106 -3.17 5.52 29.17
CA HIS A 106 -2.63 6.28 28.03
C HIS A 106 -1.49 5.55 27.33
N LEU A 107 -0.59 4.91 28.10
CA LEU A 107 0.48 4.08 27.53
C LEU A 107 -0.08 2.88 26.75
N GLU A 108 -1.12 2.23 27.28
CA GLU A 108 -1.75 1.09 26.57
C GLU A 108 -2.49 1.54 25.30
N ILE A 109 -3.19 2.67 25.33
CA ILE A 109 -3.80 3.25 24.12
C ILE A 109 -2.72 3.56 23.07
N GLY A 110 -1.60 4.17 23.48
CA GLY A 110 -0.48 4.44 22.58
C GLY A 110 0.12 3.16 21.97
N ARG A 111 0.26 2.11 22.79
CA ARG A 111 0.72 0.78 22.33
C ARG A 111 -0.24 0.15 21.33
N LEU A 112 -1.55 0.22 21.57
CA LEU A 112 -2.57 -0.29 20.64
C LEU A 112 -2.58 0.50 19.32
N GLN A 113 -2.42 1.82 19.38
CA GLN A 113 -2.30 2.66 18.18
C GLN A 113 -1.06 2.30 17.37
N GLN A 114 0.09 2.12 18.03
CA GLN A 114 1.31 1.68 17.38
C GLN A 114 1.15 0.30 16.74
N MET A 115 0.60 -0.68 17.47
CA MET A 115 0.32 -2.01 16.92
C MET A 115 -0.61 -1.94 15.70
N MET A 116 -1.66 -1.12 15.73
CA MET A 116 -2.57 -0.94 14.60
C MET A 116 -1.84 -0.34 13.39
N GLN A 117 -0.97 0.64 13.60
CA GLN A 117 -0.16 1.25 12.54
C GLN A 117 0.80 0.21 11.92
N GLU A 118 1.52 -0.56 12.74
CA GLU A 118 2.41 -1.64 12.28
C GLU A 118 1.65 -2.71 11.47
N HIS A 119 0.42 -3.07 11.88
CA HIS A 119 -0.41 -4.00 11.11
C HIS A 119 -0.88 -3.41 9.78
N LEU A 120 -1.21 -2.11 9.73
CA LEU A 120 -1.58 -1.44 8.49
C LEU A 120 -0.40 -1.38 7.51
N GLU A 121 0.81 -1.07 8.00
CA GLU A 121 2.03 -1.06 7.20
C GLU A 121 2.37 -2.46 6.69
N ALA A 122 2.31 -3.48 7.54
CA ALA A 122 2.54 -4.87 7.14
C ALA A 122 1.52 -5.36 6.11
N LEU A 123 0.24 -4.98 6.24
CA LEU A 123 -0.79 -5.29 5.26
C LEU A 123 -0.55 -4.59 3.92
N GLN A 124 -0.14 -3.32 3.93
CA GLN A 124 0.21 -2.58 2.72
C GLN A 124 1.41 -3.20 2.01
N GLU A 125 2.44 -3.61 2.76
CA GLU A 125 3.62 -4.26 2.21
C GLU A 125 3.31 -5.66 1.66
N ALA A 126 2.56 -6.47 2.40
CA ALA A 126 2.08 -7.76 1.89
C ALA A 126 1.22 -7.59 0.64
N GLN A 127 0.38 -6.56 0.60
CA GLN A 127 -0.43 -6.21 -0.56
C GLN A 127 0.43 -5.79 -1.75
N ARG A 128 1.50 -5.02 -1.53
CA ARG A 128 2.50 -4.66 -2.54
C ARG A 128 3.14 -5.91 -3.14
N VAL A 129 3.65 -6.81 -2.30
CA VAL A 129 4.27 -8.09 -2.73
C VAL A 129 3.28 -8.96 -3.50
N VAL A 130 2.02 -9.05 -3.05
CA VAL A 130 0.97 -9.81 -3.75
C VAL A 130 0.63 -9.16 -5.09
N HIS A 131 0.56 -7.83 -5.18
CA HIS A 131 0.32 -7.14 -6.45
C HIS A 131 1.46 -7.33 -7.44
N GLU A 132 2.71 -7.36 -6.96
CA GLU A 132 3.89 -7.64 -7.79
C GLU A 132 3.85 -9.07 -8.34
N ALA A 133 3.41 -10.04 -7.52
CA ALA A 133 3.31 -11.43 -7.93
C ALA A 133 2.08 -11.72 -8.83
N VAL A 134 0.93 -11.10 -8.53
CA VAL A 134 -0.33 -11.25 -9.25
C VAL A 134 -1.05 -9.90 -9.24
N PRO A 135 -0.90 -9.09 -10.30
CA PRO A 135 -1.53 -7.78 -10.34
C PRO A 135 -3.05 -7.94 -10.20
N PRO A 136 -3.68 -7.26 -9.23
CA PRO A 136 -5.09 -7.43 -8.95
C PRO A 136 -5.90 -6.97 -10.16
N GLN A 137 -6.53 -7.93 -10.81
CA GLN A 137 -7.38 -7.65 -11.96
C GLN A 137 -8.72 -7.12 -11.47
N PRO A 138 -9.20 -5.97 -11.98
CA PRO A 138 -10.53 -5.50 -11.65
C PRO A 138 -11.59 -6.51 -12.12
N ARG A 139 -12.51 -6.87 -11.22
CA ARG A 139 -13.56 -7.84 -11.53
C ARG A 139 -14.78 -7.13 -12.12
N LEU A 140 -15.37 -7.70 -13.16
CA LEU A 140 -16.61 -7.18 -13.74
C LEU A 140 -17.78 -7.42 -12.79
N GLY A 141 -18.40 -6.35 -12.30
CA GLY A 141 -19.54 -6.39 -11.36
C GLY A 141 -20.90 -6.28 -12.06
N VAL A 142 -21.02 -5.37 -13.03
CA VAL A 142 -22.23 -5.21 -13.83
C VAL A 142 -21.85 -5.21 -15.30
N PHE A 143 -22.64 -5.89 -16.11
CA PHE A 143 -22.53 -5.88 -17.56
C PHE A 143 -23.91 -5.76 -18.17
N LEU A 144 -24.17 -4.60 -18.78
CA LEU A 144 -25.34 -4.34 -19.62
C LEU A 144 -24.82 -4.28 -21.07
N PRO A 145 -25.02 -5.32 -21.89
CA PRO A 145 -24.43 -5.39 -23.23
C PRO A 145 -25.11 -4.40 -24.20
N PRO A 146 -24.40 -3.95 -25.25
CA PRO A 146 -25.01 -3.20 -26.35
C PRO A 146 -25.96 -4.10 -27.15
N GLY A 147 -27.14 -3.59 -27.44
CA GLY A 147 -28.12 -4.16 -28.37
C GLY A 147 -28.05 -3.49 -29.74
N SER A 148 -29.12 -3.67 -30.53
CA SER A 148 -29.24 -3.12 -31.89
C SER A 148 -29.72 -1.67 -31.96
N THR A 149 -30.13 -1.09 -30.83
CA THR A 149 -30.67 0.28 -30.76
C THR A 149 -29.64 1.22 -30.17
N SER A 150 -29.64 2.46 -30.64
CA SER A 150 -28.79 3.54 -30.11
C SER A 150 -29.62 4.79 -29.80
N LEU A 151 -29.05 5.65 -28.97
CA LEU A 151 -29.63 6.90 -28.51
C LEU A 151 -28.67 8.04 -28.81
N GLN A 152 -29.08 9.02 -29.61
CA GLN A 152 -28.32 10.26 -29.80
C GLN A 152 -28.86 11.35 -28.88
N PRO A 153 -28.03 11.96 -28.01
CA PRO A 153 -28.46 13.05 -27.15
C PRO A 153 -29.07 14.24 -27.91
N SER A 154 -28.60 14.54 -29.12
CA SER A 154 -29.15 15.59 -29.98
C SER A 154 -30.60 15.38 -30.43
N ASP A 155 -31.11 14.15 -30.37
CA ASP A 155 -32.51 13.84 -30.73
C ASP A 155 -33.47 14.07 -29.56
N LEU A 156 -32.94 14.25 -28.35
CA LEU A 156 -33.71 14.41 -27.12
C LEU A 156 -34.00 15.89 -26.84
N ARG A 157 -35.13 16.38 -27.36
CA ARG A 157 -35.60 17.75 -27.07
C ARG A 157 -35.87 17.91 -25.58
N ASP A 158 -35.47 19.05 -25.02
CA ASP A 158 -35.67 19.45 -23.62
C ASP A 158 -35.02 18.52 -22.57
N VAL A 159 -34.15 17.60 -23.01
CA VAL A 159 -33.37 16.71 -22.13
C VAL A 159 -31.92 17.17 -22.11
N VAL A 160 -31.37 17.34 -20.90
CA VAL A 160 -29.99 17.81 -20.66
C VAL A 160 -29.13 16.75 -19.98
N SER A 161 -29.74 15.66 -19.53
CA SER A 161 -29.02 14.51 -19.00
C SER A 161 -29.79 13.21 -19.12
N ILE A 162 -29.01 12.13 -19.10
CA ILE A 162 -29.49 10.75 -19.00
C ILE A 162 -28.72 10.05 -17.88
N SER A 163 -29.34 9.03 -17.29
CA SER A 163 -28.71 8.28 -16.22
C SER A 163 -29.06 6.79 -16.24
N GLN A 164 -28.12 5.97 -15.78
CA GLN A 164 -28.23 4.53 -15.69
C GLN A 164 -27.92 4.06 -14.27
N ASN A 165 -28.90 3.44 -13.61
CA ASN A 165 -28.72 2.84 -12.28
C ASN A 165 -28.14 1.43 -12.42
N SER A 166 -27.17 1.07 -11.58
CA SER A 166 -26.58 -0.27 -11.56
C SER A 166 -27.47 -1.33 -10.91
N LYS A 167 -28.39 -0.92 -10.00
CA LYS A 167 -29.21 -1.73 -9.09
C LYS A 167 -28.41 -2.63 -8.11
N ARG A 168 -27.22 -3.07 -8.50
CA ARG A 168 -26.28 -3.83 -7.70
C ARG A 168 -25.53 -2.89 -6.75
N GLU A 169 -25.43 -3.30 -5.49
CA GLU A 169 -24.61 -2.64 -4.48
C GLU A 169 -23.11 -2.89 -4.72
N PHE A 170 -22.30 -1.86 -4.51
CA PHE A 170 -20.86 -1.91 -4.64
C PHE A 170 -20.21 -1.53 -3.32
N ARG A 171 -19.20 -2.32 -2.90
CA ARG A 171 -18.30 -1.91 -1.82
C ARG A 171 -17.32 -0.83 -2.31
N ALA A 172 -16.80 -0.98 -3.52
CA ALA A 172 -16.02 0.04 -4.21
C ALA A 172 -16.16 -0.14 -5.72
N VAL A 173 -16.04 0.95 -6.47
CA VAL A 173 -15.98 0.94 -7.94
C VAL A 173 -14.58 1.31 -8.37
N HIS A 174 -13.98 0.49 -9.22
CA HIS A 174 -12.65 0.74 -9.77
C HIS A 174 -12.72 1.53 -11.08
N ALA A 175 -13.65 1.17 -11.95
CA ALA A 175 -13.86 1.82 -13.24
C ALA A 175 -15.26 1.51 -13.75
N PHE A 176 -15.72 2.28 -14.72
CA PHE A 176 -16.86 1.91 -15.55
C PHE A 176 -16.58 2.21 -17.02
N GLU A 177 -17.31 1.54 -17.91
CA GLU A 177 -17.24 1.75 -19.35
C GLU A 177 -18.63 2.07 -19.89
N ILE A 178 -18.68 2.98 -20.86
CA ILE A 178 -19.89 3.31 -21.64
C ILE A 178 -19.62 2.94 -23.10
N HIS A 179 -20.58 2.27 -23.75
CA HIS A 179 -20.45 1.92 -25.15
C HIS A 179 -21.02 3.00 -26.08
N VAL A 180 -20.20 3.48 -27.01
CA VAL A 180 -20.56 4.44 -28.04
C VAL A 180 -20.70 3.71 -29.37
N ALA A 181 -21.89 3.75 -29.97
CA ALA A 181 -22.18 3.15 -31.27
C ALA A 181 -21.61 3.98 -32.43
N GLU A 182 -21.72 5.31 -32.34
CA GLU A 182 -21.30 6.24 -33.39
C GLU A 182 -20.56 7.42 -32.78
N PRO A 183 -19.44 7.87 -33.38
CA PRO A 183 -18.62 8.92 -32.81
C PRO A 183 -19.24 10.30 -33.03
N ASN A 184 -18.95 11.25 -32.14
CA ASN A 184 -19.28 12.64 -32.39
C ASN A 184 -18.21 13.28 -33.29
N ARG A 185 -18.61 13.82 -34.44
CA ARG A 185 -17.68 14.50 -35.37
C ARG A 185 -17.51 15.99 -35.08
N ASP A 186 -18.39 16.58 -34.29
CA ASP A 186 -18.30 17.99 -33.91
C ASP A 186 -17.33 18.15 -32.71
N PRO A 187 -16.26 18.94 -32.82
CA PRO A 187 -15.33 19.13 -31.72
C PRO A 187 -15.92 19.96 -30.56
N SER A 188 -17.00 20.72 -30.79
CA SER A 188 -17.51 21.76 -29.91
C SER A 188 -18.18 21.27 -28.61
N PRO A 189 -19.07 20.25 -28.62
CA PRO A 189 -19.80 19.89 -27.42
C PRO A 189 -18.92 19.14 -26.40
N VAL A 190 -19.11 19.50 -25.14
CA VAL A 190 -18.49 18.88 -23.98
C VAL A 190 -19.56 18.14 -23.20
N VAL A 191 -19.24 16.93 -22.74
CA VAL A 191 -20.11 16.15 -21.85
C VAL A 191 -19.50 16.04 -20.47
N VAL A 192 -20.36 16.12 -19.46
CA VAL A 192 -19.99 15.89 -18.06
C VAL A 192 -20.57 14.55 -17.65
N ILE A 193 -19.69 13.58 -17.39
CA ILE A 193 -20.04 12.25 -16.93
C ILE A 193 -19.81 12.21 -15.43
N ARG A 194 -20.75 11.68 -14.66
CA ARG A 194 -20.67 11.60 -13.20
C ARG A 194 -21.01 10.20 -12.74
N LEU A 195 -20.24 9.73 -11.75
CA LEU A 195 -20.58 8.54 -10.99
C LEU A 195 -21.09 9.01 -9.65
N LEU A 196 -22.32 8.61 -9.32
CA LEU A 196 -23.02 9.00 -8.11
C LEU A 196 -23.35 7.75 -7.30
N ALA A 197 -23.33 7.90 -5.98
CA ALA A 197 -24.02 6.98 -5.10
C ALA A 197 -25.54 7.05 -5.35
N ALA A 198 -26.20 5.91 -5.53
CA ALA A 198 -27.60 5.88 -5.93
C ALA A 198 -28.56 6.36 -4.83
N HIS A 199 -28.29 6.05 -3.55
CA HIS A 199 -29.14 6.43 -2.43
C HIS A 199 -28.68 7.75 -1.81
N SER A 200 -27.39 7.86 -1.46
CA SER A 200 -26.85 9.06 -0.80
C SER A 200 -26.68 10.25 -1.73
N ARG A 201 -26.68 10.02 -3.06
CA ARG A 201 -26.41 11.02 -4.11
C ARG A 201 -25.04 11.70 -3.99
N GLY A 202 -24.13 11.14 -3.19
CA GLY A 202 -22.75 11.57 -3.11
C GLY A 202 -22.05 11.42 -4.47
N VAL A 203 -21.27 12.42 -4.85
CA VAL A 203 -20.47 12.39 -6.08
C VAL A 203 -19.22 11.55 -5.84
N LEU A 204 -19.14 10.42 -6.52
CA LEU A 204 -18.00 9.51 -6.45
C LEU A 204 -16.92 9.90 -7.45
N GLY A 205 -17.28 10.51 -8.58
CA GLY A 205 -16.33 11.00 -9.57
C GLY A 205 -17.03 11.84 -10.64
N THR A 206 -16.30 12.73 -11.29
CA THR A 206 -16.76 13.57 -12.41
C THR A 206 -15.70 13.54 -13.50
N TRP A 207 -16.11 13.46 -14.75
CA TRP A 207 -15.23 13.50 -15.93
C TRP A 207 -15.82 14.49 -16.93
N THR A 208 -15.07 15.54 -17.23
CA THR A 208 -15.43 16.52 -18.26
C THR A 208 -14.70 16.16 -19.55
N VAL A 209 -15.45 15.72 -20.56
CA VAL A 209 -14.87 15.11 -21.76
C VAL A 209 -15.37 15.83 -23.02
N PRO A 210 -14.47 16.31 -23.89
CA PRO A 210 -14.88 16.75 -25.22
C PRO A 210 -15.49 15.57 -25.97
N ALA A 211 -16.72 15.71 -26.45
CA ALA A 211 -17.51 14.59 -26.97
C ALA A 211 -16.86 13.92 -28.18
N HIS A 212 -16.09 14.66 -28.98
CA HIS A 212 -15.34 14.13 -30.13
C HIS A 212 -14.19 13.18 -29.75
N THR A 213 -13.76 13.19 -28.49
CA THR A 213 -12.69 12.30 -28.02
C THR A 213 -13.21 10.92 -27.62
N LEU A 214 -14.53 10.72 -27.55
CA LEU A 214 -15.11 9.42 -27.26
C LEU A 214 -15.01 8.52 -28.50
N ASP A 215 -14.32 7.39 -28.36
CA ASP A 215 -14.10 6.44 -29.44
C ASP A 215 -15.33 5.58 -29.68
N VAL A 216 -15.48 5.02 -30.88
CA VAL A 216 -16.48 3.98 -31.12
C VAL A 216 -16.11 2.73 -30.32
N GLY A 217 -17.09 2.15 -29.62
CA GLY A 217 -16.89 1.01 -28.73
C GLY A 217 -16.89 1.40 -27.25
N TRP A 218 -16.15 0.63 -26.45
CA TRP A 218 -16.10 0.80 -25.00
C TRP A 218 -15.14 1.93 -24.59
N ASN A 219 -15.69 2.97 -23.96
CA ASN A 219 -14.92 4.08 -23.40
C ASN A 219 -14.83 3.92 -21.88
N ARG A 220 -13.61 3.84 -21.36
CA ARG A 220 -13.35 3.58 -19.93
C ARG A 220 -13.12 4.85 -19.11
N PHE A 221 -13.70 4.87 -17.92
CA PHE A 221 -13.60 5.92 -16.91
C PHE A 221 -13.14 5.28 -15.60
N ASP A 222 -11.90 5.56 -15.22
CA ASP A 222 -11.32 5.04 -14.00
C ASP A 222 -11.76 5.88 -12.81
N CYS A 223 -12.19 5.22 -11.73
CA CYS A 223 -12.74 5.87 -10.54
C CYS A 223 -11.65 6.30 -9.56
N PRO A 224 -11.92 7.33 -8.73
CA PRO A 224 -10.98 7.75 -7.70
C PRO A 224 -10.84 6.70 -6.59
N PHE A 225 -9.81 6.86 -5.78
CA PHE A 225 -9.55 5.99 -4.65
C PHE A 225 -10.67 6.10 -3.61
N MET A 226 -11.23 4.95 -3.22
CA MET A 226 -12.30 4.87 -2.23
C MET A 226 -11.76 4.29 -0.91
N PRO A 227 -11.43 5.14 0.10
CA PRO A 227 -10.86 4.67 1.36
C PRO A 227 -11.87 3.91 2.23
N ARG A 228 -13.16 4.14 2.02
CA ARG A 228 -14.26 3.53 2.77
C ARG A 228 -15.18 2.76 1.84
N PRO A 229 -15.85 1.69 2.32
CA PRO A 229 -16.84 1.01 1.54
C PRO A 229 -18.04 1.94 1.25
N LEU A 230 -18.58 1.81 0.04
CA LEU A 230 -19.75 2.54 -0.44
C LEU A 230 -21.05 1.89 0.06
N ASP A 231 -21.18 0.56 -0.08
CA ASP A 231 -22.31 -0.27 0.37
C ASP A 231 -23.69 0.21 -0.15
N GLU A 232 -23.72 0.73 -1.38
CA GLU A 232 -24.94 1.11 -2.09
C GLU A 232 -24.77 0.95 -3.62
N PRO A 233 -25.87 0.97 -4.41
CA PRO A 233 -25.77 0.99 -5.88
C PRO A 233 -25.17 2.30 -6.39
N VAL A 234 -24.74 2.30 -7.65
CA VAL A 234 -24.21 3.49 -8.31
C VAL A 234 -25.10 3.91 -9.48
N LEU A 235 -25.05 5.21 -9.76
CA LEU A 235 -25.75 5.85 -10.87
C LEU A 235 -24.71 6.52 -11.76
N ILE A 236 -24.68 6.16 -13.03
CA ILE A 236 -23.88 6.85 -14.04
C ILE A 236 -24.79 7.91 -14.67
N GLU A 237 -24.40 9.17 -14.60
CA GLU A 237 -25.11 10.31 -15.17
C GLU A 237 -24.27 10.92 -16.29
N ILE A 238 -24.85 11.15 -17.46
CA ILE A 238 -24.22 11.85 -18.58
C ILE A 238 -25.01 13.14 -18.82
N ARG A 239 -24.34 14.28 -18.75
CA ARG A 239 -24.93 15.62 -18.89
C ARG A 239 -24.29 16.39 -20.03
N TRP A 240 -25.06 17.28 -20.64
CA TRP A 240 -24.61 18.23 -21.66
C TRP A 240 -25.31 19.58 -21.49
N GLU A 241 -24.80 20.60 -22.17
CA GLU A 241 -25.45 21.91 -22.22
C GLU A 241 -26.67 21.88 -23.15
N PRO A 242 -27.79 22.55 -22.81
CA PRO A 242 -29.04 22.50 -23.58
C PRO A 242 -28.87 22.80 -25.08
N ASP A 243 -28.06 23.80 -25.42
CA ASP A 243 -27.83 24.25 -26.79
C ASP A 243 -26.61 23.60 -27.47
N ALA A 244 -25.96 22.66 -26.78
CA ALA A 244 -24.77 21.96 -27.28
C ALA A 244 -24.86 20.44 -27.03
N ALA A 245 -26.05 19.86 -27.29
CA ALA A 245 -26.23 18.42 -27.21
C ALA A 245 -25.30 17.69 -28.20
N PRO A 246 -24.53 16.69 -27.74
CA PRO A 246 -23.58 15.98 -28.59
C PRO A 246 -24.29 15.05 -29.58
N ARG A 247 -23.63 14.79 -30.71
CA ARG A 247 -24.15 13.93 -31.80
C ARG A 247 -23.55 12.52 -31.84
N PHE A 248 -22.87 12.08 -30.77
CA PHE A 248 -22.51 10.66 -30.68
C PHE A 248 -23.77 9.84 -30.41
N ALA A 249 -23.76 8.56 -30.81
CA ALA A 249 -24.83 7.63 -30.48
C ALA A 249 -24.36 6.69 -29.37
N LEU A 250 -25.09 6.62 -28.26
CA LEU A 250 -24.86 5.66 -27.18
C LEU A 250 -25.60 4.36 -27.49
N SER A 251 -24.98 3.22 -27.26
CA SER A 251 -25.68 1.94 -27.41
C SER A 251 -26.64 1.71 -26.25
N LEU A 252 -27.86 1.29 -26.58
CA LEU A 252 -28.84 0.79 -25.63
C LEU A 252 -28.83 -0.74 -25.66
N GLY A 253 -29.13 -1.36 -24.52
CA GLY A 253 -29.32 -2.80 -24.40
C GLY A 253 -30.65 -3.28 -24.96
N GLU A 254 -30.95 -4.55 -24.70
CA GLU A 254 -32.28 -5.10 -24.93
C GLU A 254 -33.32 -4.55 -23.95
N ILE A 255 -34.59 -4.70 -24.30
CA ILE A 255 -35.72 -4.32 -23.45
C ILE A 255 -35.63 -5.10 -22.13
N THR A 256 -35.72 -4.38 -21.00
CA THR A 256 -35.69 -4.97 -19.65
C THR A 256 -37.09 -5.00 -19.05
N ALA A 257 -37.44 -6.10 -18.39
CA ALA A 257 -38.68 -6.20 -17.61
C ALA A 257 -38.60 -5.42 -16.28
N ASP A 258 -37.40 -5.08 -15.80
CA ASP A 258 -37.22 -4.27 -14.60
C ASP A 258 -37.07 -2.79 -14.97
N PRO A 259 -38.09 -1.94 -14.71
CA PRO A 259 -38.05 -0.52 -15.07
C PRO A 259 -36.94 0.24 -14.34
N ARG A 260 -36.40 -0.29 -13.24
CA ARG A 260 -35.29 0.34 -12.50
C ARG A 260 -33.95 0.23 -13.22
N LEU A 261 -33.85 -0.65 -14.21
CA LEU A 261 -32.69 -0.78 -15.08
C LEU A 261 -32.83 0.04 -16.36
N GLY A 262 -34.01 0.61 -16.62
CA GLY A 262 -34.23 1.51 -17.75
C GLY A 262 -33.39 2.78 -17.63
N LEU A 263 -32.98 3.32 -18.78
CA LEU A 263 -32.33 4.61 -18.87
C LEU A 263 -33.32 5.71 -18.45
N VAL A 264 -32.90 6.58 -17.53
CA VAL A 264 -33.74 7.68 -17.03
C VAL A 264 -33.24 8.99 -17.61
N ARG A 265 -34.15 9.76 -18.20
CA ARG A 265 -33.90 11.09 -18.79
C ARG A 265 -34.18 12.20 -17.77
N SER A 266 -33.59 13.38 -17.96
CA SER A 266 -33.73 14.51 -17.03
C SER A 266 -35.16 15.06 -16.89
N ASP A 267 -36.02 14.79 -17.87
CA ASP A 267 -37.45 15.10 -17.86
C ASP A 267 -38.29 14.11 -17.02
N GLY A 268 -37.65 13.08 -16.45
CA GLY A 268 -38.29 12.03 -15.66
C GLY A 268 -38.77 10.83 -16.48
N THR A 269 -38.61 10.85 -17.81
CA THR A 269 -38.99 9.74 -18.68
C THR A 269 -38.04 8.55 -18.45
N VAL A 270 -38.61 7.35 -18.34
CA VAL A 270 -37.88 6.09 -18.18
C VAL A 270 -38.03 5.27 -19.46
N ASP A 271 -36.90 4.95 -20.07
CA ASP A 271 -36.82 4.10 -21.26
C ASP A 271 -36.97 2.62 -20.87
N ASP A 272 -37.47 1.78 -21.79
CA ASP A 272 -37.59 0.34 -21.56
C ASP A 272 -36.26 -0.41 -21.76
N ARG A 273 -35.23 0.30 -22.23
CA ARG A 273 -33.88 -0.20 -22.43
C ARG A 273 -32.88 0.47 -21.49
N SER A 274 -31.83 -0.28 -21.16
CA SER A 274 -30.69 0.22 -20.37
C SER A 274 -29.60 0.82 -21.26
N LEU A 275 -28.77 1.70 -20.72
CA LEU A 275 -27.50 2.09 -21.34
C LEU A 275 -26.54 0.90 -21.32
N ALA A 276 -25.82 0.68 -22.43
CA ALA A 276 -24.78 -0.33 -22.49
C ALA A 276 -23.56 0.10 -21.64
N VAL A 277 -23.38 -0.56 -20.49
CA VAL A 277 -22.37 -0.22 -19.49
C VAL A 277 -21.67 -1.45 -18.92
N ARG A 278 -20.40 -1.27 -18.53
CA ARG A 278 -19.66 -2.19 -17.68
C ARG A 278 -19.25 -1.47 -16.42
N ILE A 279 -19.38 -2.11 -15.27
CA ILE A 279 -18.91 -1.54 -14.00
C ILE A 279 -17.98 -2.56 -13.35
N TYR A 280 -16.75 -2.14 -13.09
CA TYR A 280 -15.72 -2.96 -12.49
C TYR A 280 -15.66 -2.70 -10.99
N THR A 281 -15.77 -3.77 -10.20
CA THR A 281 -15.66 -3.70 -8.74
C THR A 281 -14.22 -3.48 -8.34
N GLY A 282 -14.02 -2.57 -7.40
CA GLY A 282 -12.76 -2.40 -6.66
C GLY A 282 -12.82 -3.04 -5.28
N ALA A 283 -11.76 -2.86 -4.50
CA ALA A 283 -11.76 -3.14 -3.08
C ALA A 283 -11.57 -1.82 -2.30
N PRO A 284 -12.39 -1.54 -1.26
CA PRO A 284 -12.20 -0.38 -0.41
C PRO A 284 -10.80 -0.35 0.21
N GLY A 285 -10.21 0.85 0.30
CA GLY A 285 -8.86 1.02 0.84
C GLY A 285 -7.74 0.52 -0.07
N LEU A 286 -8.05 -0.06 -1.23
CA LEU A 286 -7.08 -0.54 -2.19
C LEU A 286 -7.07 0.31 -3.46
N ARG A 287 -5.89 0.83 -3.82
CA ARG A 287 -5.66 1.47 -5.11
C ARG A 287 -5.24 0.43 -6.15
N LEU A 288 -6.16 0.05 -7.02
CA LEU A 288 -5.84 -0.78 -8.17
C LEU A 288 -5.15 0.06 -9.25
N PRO A 289 -4.15 -0.48 -9.97
CA PRO A 289 -3.43 0.26 -11.00
C PRO A 289 -4.38 0.66 -12.13
N PHE A 290 -4.25 1.90 -12.62
CA PHE A 290 -4.93 2.33 -13.83
C PHE A 290 -4.30 1.59 -15.00
N GLN A 291 -5.11 0.97 -15.87
CA GLN A 291 -4.58 0.19 -17.00
C GLN A 291 -4.02 1.07 -18.13
N GLY A 292 -3.92 2.38 -17.92
CA GLY A 292 -3.30 3.32 -18.87
C GLY A 292 -4.21 3.78 -19.99
N TRP A 293 -5.33 3.11 -20.30
CA TRP A 293 -6.26 3.48 -21.38
C TRP A 293 -7.60 4.07 -20.90
N GLY A 294 -7.86 4.06 -19.59
CA GLY A 294 -9.03 4.72 -19.00
C GLY A 294 -8.82 6.21 -18.75
N ARG A 295 -9.92 6.96 -18.67
CA ARG A 295 -9.94 8.40 -18.35
C ARG A 295 -10.01 8.61 -16.86
N LEU A 296 -9.17 9.50 -16.35
CA LEU A 296 -9.13 9.86 -14.93
C LEU A 296 -10.16 10.94 -14.61
N PRO A 297 -10.70 10.99 -13.38
CA PRO A 297 -11.69 11.97 -12.99
C PRO A 297 -11.08 13.37 -12.91
N ASP A 298 -11.90 14.39 -13.06
CA ASP A 298 -11.52 15.79 -12.95
C ASP A 298 -10.86 16.06 -11.60
N GLY A 299 -9.74 16.78 -11.62
CA GLY A 299 -8.97 17.08 -10.41
C GLY A 299 -8.15 15.91 -9.84
N TYR A 300 -8.26 14.70 -10.39
CA TYR A 300 -7.26 13.67 -10.12
C TYR A 300 -5.99 14.00 -10.89
N PRO A 301 -4.82 13.98 -10.24
CA PRO A 301 -3.57 14.07 -10.98
C PRO A 301 -3.59 12.93 -11.98
N ALA A 302 -3.38 13.26 -13.26
CA ALA A 302 -3.08 12.23 -14.23
C ALA A 302 -1.97 11.37 -13.59
N ALA A 303 -2.19 10.06 -13.44
CA ALA A 303 -1.06 9.19 -13.12
C ALA A 303 -0.06 9.49 -14.22
N GLU A 304 1.02 10.19 -13.88
CA GLU A 304 2.05 10.53 -14.86
C GLU A 304 2.46 9.18 -15.42
N ARG A 305 2.06 8.90 -16.66
CA ARG A 305 2.53 7.69 -17.31
C ARG A 305 4.04 7.81 -17.22
N PRO A 306 4.72 6.81 -16.64
CA PRO A 306 6.16 6.86 -16.57
C PRO A 306 6.65 7.15 -17.99
N SER A 307 7.31 8.28 -18.21
CA SER A 307 7.65 8.65 -19.57
C SER A 307 8.80 7.75 -19.96
N GLN A 308 8.54 6.84 -20.89
CA GLN A 308 9.54 5.95 -21.43
C GLN A 308 10.37 6.72 -22.46
N VAL A 309 11.67 6.79 -22.23
CA VAL A 309 12.64 7.33 -23.17
C VAL A 309 13.40 6.13 -23.74
N ILE A 310 13.12 5.80 -24.99
CA ILE A 310 13.91 4.82 -25.73
C ILE A 310 15.30 5.43 -25.93
N ILE A 311 16.34 4.67 -25.58
CA ILE A 311 17.74 5.11 -25.62
C ILE A 311 18.61 4.10 -26.39
N ASP A 312 18.02 3.44 -27.37
CA ASP A 312 18.69 2.49 -28.27
C ASP A 312 19.85 3.15 -29.03
N GLU A 313 19.74 4.45 -29.32
CA GLU A 313 20.78 5.23 -29.97
C GLU A 313 22.08 5.35 -29.14
N LEU A 314 22.06 4.96 -27.87
CA LEU A 314 23.25 4.95 -27.01
C LEU A 314 24.02 3.62 -27.08
N LEU A 315 23.41 2.54 -27.58
CA LEU A 315 24.08 1.24 -27.72
C LEU A 315 25.35 1.27 -28.59
N PRO A 316 25.44 2.06 -29.67
CA PRO A 316 26.68 2.22 -30.45
C PRO A 316 27.84 2.88 -29.66
N THR A 317 27.53 3.59 -28.57
CA THR A 317 28.53 4.35 -27.77
C THR A 317 29.12 3.54 -26.62
N VAL A 318 28.73 2.27 -26.49
CA VAL A 318 29.15 1.40 -25.39
C VAL A 318 30.65 1.14 -25.46
N GLU A 319 31.33 1.28 -24.32
CA GLU A 319 32.76 1.03 -24.15
C GLU A 319 33.00 -0.20 -23.27
N TYR A 320 34.14 -0.85 -23.44
CA TYR A 320 34.59 -1.87 -22.49
C TYR A 320 34.90 -1.22 -21.14
N PHE A 321 34.35 -1.79 -20.05
CA PHE A 321 34.59 -1.28 -18.70
C PHE A 321 35.53 -2.17 -17.89
N GLY A 322 35.34 -3.50 -17.91
CA GLY A 322 36.22 -4.40 -17.17
C GLY A 322 35.67 -5.80 -16.92
N GLY A 323 36.28 -6.48 -15.93
CA GLY A 323 35.89 -7.78 -15.41
C GLY A 323 36.53 -8.99 -16.09
N LEU A 324 37.31 -8.75 -17.16
CA LEU A 324 38.25 -9.72 -17.74
C LEU A 324 39.69 -9.34 -17.37
N GLU A 325 40.60 -10.32 -17.42
CA GLU A 325 42.03 -10.12 -17.15
C GLU A 325 42.68 -9.26 -18.25
N GLU A 326 42.34 -9.55 -19.51
CA GLU A 326 42.72 -8.75 -20.68
C GLU A 326 41.47 -8.26 -21.43
N PRO A 327 41.42 -6.98 -21.86
CA PRO A 327 40.32 -6.47 -22.67
C PRO A 327 40.22 -7.22 -24.01
N ARG A 328 39.03 -7.75 -24.32
CA ARG A 328 38.74 -8.45 -25.58
C ARG A 328 37.69 -7.69 -26.37
N ALA A 329 38.15 -6.75 -27.19
CA ALA A 329 37.28 -5.88 -27.99
C ALA A 329 36.39 -6.69 -28.96
N GLU A 330 36.84 -7.87 -29.40
CA GLU A 330 36.06 -8.76 -30.26
C GLU A 330 34.79 -9.32 -29.61
N LEU A 331 34.72 -9.30 -28.27
CA LEU A 331 33.56 -9.77 -27.52
C LEU A 331 32.52 -8.67 -27.28
N LEU A 332 32.82 -7.43 -27.65
CA LEU A 332 31.93 -6.27 -27.54
C LEU A 332 31.75 -5.64 -28.92
N ARG A 333 30.56 -5.79 -29.50
CA ARG A 333 30.29 -5.26 -30.84
C ARG A 333 28.86 -4.80 -31.00
N TYR A 334 28.66 -3.59 -31.49
CA TYR A 334 27.36 -3.16 -31.97
C TYR A 334 27.10 -3.67 -33.40
N VAL A 335 25.87 -4.10 -33.69
CA VAL A 335 25.46 -4.60 -35.01
C VAL A 335 24.20 -3.87 -35.46
N ASP A 336 24.37 -2.99 -36.46
CA ASP A 336 23.32 -2.12 -37.00
C ASP A 336 22.08 -2.90 -37.47
N GLU A 337 22.28 -4.01 -38.18
CA GLU A 337 21.20 -4.83 -38.77
C GLU A 337 20.20 -5.37 -37.74
N ARG A 338 20.62 -5.50 -36.48
CA ARG A 338 19.79 -5.99 -35.37
C ARG A 338 19.48 -4.92 -34.34
N ALA A 339 19.96 -3.68 -34.55
CA ALA A 339 19.88 -2.58 -33.60
C ALA A 339 20.28 -3.01 -32.17
N GLY A 340 21.37 -3.78 -32.06
CA GLY A 340 21.69 -4.50 -30.82
C GLY A 340 23.17 -4.53 -30.49
N LEU A 341 23.47 -4.51 -29.19
CA LEU A 341 24.81 -4.69 -28.67
C LEU A 341 25.08 -6.16 -28.37
N PHE A 342 26.11 -6.72 -29.01
CA PHE A 342 26.69 -7.99 -28.62
C PHE A 342 27.68 -7.80 -27.49
N LEU A 343 27.42 -8.49 -26.37
CA LEU A 343 28.33 -8.56 -25.23
C LEU A 343 28.54 -10.03 -24.89
N HIS A 344 29.49 -10.67 -25.58
CA HIS A 344 29.71 -12.10 -25.46
C HIS A 344 30.27 -12.45 -24.07
N PRO A 345 29.69 -13.43 -23.34
CA PRO A 345 30.21 -13.87 -22.05
C PRO A 345 31.56 -14.57 -22.23
N SER A 346 32.42 -14.46 -21.21
CA SER A 346 33.70 -15.18 -21.15
C SER A 346 33.68 -16.23 -20.04
N ALA A 347 34.46 -17.30 -20.22
CA ALA A 347 34.72 -18.28 -19.15
C ALA A 347 35.68 -17.72 -18.07
N GLU A 348 36.43 -16.67 -18.40
CA GLU A 348 37.46 -16.08 -17.54
C GLU A 348 36.86 -15.19 -16.45
N GLY A 349 35.69 -14.61 -16.68
CA GLY A 349 35.09 -13.66 -15.76
C GLY A 349 33.81 -13.03 -16.29
N THR A 350 33.38 -11.98 -15.60
CA THR A 350 32.23 -11.19 -16.02
C THR A 350 32.69 -10.15 -17.03
N HIS A 351 32.09 -10.13 -18.20
CA HIS A 351 32.38 -9.12 -19.20
C HIS A 351 31.45 -7.94 -18.98
N VAL A 352 31.98 -6.78 -18.60
CA VAL A 352 31.19 -5.57 -18.31
C VAL A 352 31.52 -4.48 -19.31
N ALA A 353 30.47 -3.89 -19.87
CA ALA A 353 30.52 -2.74 -20.76
C ALA A 353 29.73 -1.56 -20.14
N VAL A 354 30.04 -0.34 -20.57
CA VAL A 354 29.48 0.89 -20.01
C VAL A 354 29.05 1.87 -21.08
N ILE A 355 27.90 2.49 -20.88
CA ILE A 355 27.45 3.71 -21.56
C ILE A 355 27.69 4.85 -20.59
N ARG A 356 28.55 5.81 -20.97
CA ARG A 356 28.98 6.89 -20.07
C ARG A 356 28.12 8.13 -20.21
N ASN A 357 27.97 8.86 -19.10
CA ASN A 357 27.41 10.21 -19.07
C ASN A 357 26.02 10.32 -19.73
N VAL A 358 25.15 9.34 -19.48
CA VAL A 358 23.75 9.37 -19.88
C VAL A 358 23.08 10.52 -19.14
N ARG A 359 22.36 11.38 -19.86
CA ARG A 359 21.69 12.58 -19.32
C ARG A 359 20.20 12.48 -19.54
N ILE A 360 19.51 11.94 -18.55
CA ILE A 360 18.05 11.81 -18.52
C ILE A 360 17.61 12.14 -17.11
N ASP A 361 16.77 13.15 -16.97
CA ASP A 361 16.29 13.57 -15.66
C ASP A 361 15.21 12.62 -15.14
N ASP A 362 15.08 12.52 -13.82
CA ASP A 362 13.99 11.80 -13.14
C ASP A 362 13.90 10.30 -13.49
N VAL A 363 15.03 9.63 -13.77
CA VAL A 363 15.04 8.19 -14.07
C VAL A 363 14.70 7.38 -12.82
N ARG A 364 13.62 6.60 -12.91
CA ARG A 364 13.15 5.66 -11.89
C ARG A 364 13.63 4.24 -12.16
N ALA A 365 13.77 3.85 -13.42
CA ALA A 365 14.25 2.53 -13.80
C ALA A 365 14.92 2.54 -15.18
N ILE A 366 15.81 1.58 -15.42
CA ILE A 366 16.35 1.26 -16.75
C ILE A 366 15.91 -0.15 -17.09
N THR A 367 15.44 -0.36 -18.32
CA THR A 367 15.09 -1.69 -18.83
C THR A 367 15.91 -2.02 -20.06
N ALA A 368 16.24 -3.30 -20.23
CA ALA A 368 16.90 -3.81 -21.42
C ALA A 368 16.31 -5.16 -21.81
N ASP A 369 15.92 -5.31 -23.07
CA ASP A 369 15.59 -6.62 -23.61
C ASP A 369 16.88 -7.38 -23.92
N VAL A 370 16.90 -8.67 -23.62
CA VAL A 370 18.08 -9.51 -23.81
C VAL A 370 17.73 -10.80 -24.51
N THR A 371 18.62 -11.27 -25.39
CA THR A 371 18.46 -12.53 -26.09
C THR A 371 19.76 -13.29 -26.22
N LEU A 372 19.66 -14.60 -26.11
CA LEU A 372 20.75 -15.52 -26.41
C LEU A 372 20.45 -16.15 -27.78
N ALA A 373 21.34 -15.98 -28.77
CA ALA A 373 20.99 -16.25 -30.16
C ALA A 373 21.43 -17.62 -30.70
N HIS A 374 21.73 -18.60 -29.83
CA HIS A 374 22.27 -19.90 -30.26
C HIS A 374 21.70 -21.10 -29.48
N ASP A 375 21.23 -22.14 -30.18
CA ASP A 375 20.54 -23.30 -29.58
C ASP A 375 21.41 -24.07 -28.58
N LEU A 376 22.73 -24.10 -28.81
CA LEU A 376 23.71 -24.77 -27.94
C LEU A 376 24.45 -23.82 -27.00
N ALA A 377 23.99 -22.58 -26.87
CA ALA A 377 24.63 -21.62 -25.97
C ALA A 377 24.62 -22.13 -24.52
N ALA A 378 25.77 -22.03 -23.86
CA ALA A 378 25.86 -22.29 -22.44
C ALA A 378 24.94 -21.34 -21.66
N PRO A 379 24.42 -21.75 -20.48
CA PRO A 379 23.65 -20.85 -19.62
C PRO A 379 24.45 -19.58 -19.33
N THR A 380 23.85 -18.44 -19.68
CA THR A 380 24.47 -17.13 -19.64
C THR A 380 23.62 -16.21 -18.77
N GLU A 381 24.27 -15.50 -17.87
CA GLU A 381 23.63 -14.45 -17.09
C GLU A 381 23.89 -13.09 -17.74
N PHE A 382 22.84 -12.29 -17.83
CA PHE A 382 22.85 -10.91 -18.26
C PHE A 382 22.67 -10.02 -17.03
N GLY A 383 23.45 -8.96 -16.93
CA GLY A 383 23.42 -7.99 -15.84
C GLY A 383 23.11 -6.59 -16.36
N LEU A 384 22.30 -5.85 -15.62
CA LEU A 384 22.00 -4.44 -15.85
C LEU A 384 22.15 -3.67 -14.55
N PHE A 385 22.83 -2.53 -14.61
CA PHE A 385 23.04 -1.64 -13.48
C PHE A 385 23.18 -0.21 -13.97
N ALA A 386 22.76 0.77 -13.16
CA ALA A 386 23.02 2.18 -13.41
C ALA A 386 23.49 2.87 -12.13
N ALA A 387 24.44 3.79 -12.26
CA ALA A 387 25.00 4.52 -11.12
C ALA A 387 25.39 5.96 -11.49
N PRO A 388 25.35 6.91 -10.54
CA PRO A 388 25.88 8.26 -10.75
C PRO A 388 27.31 8.23 -11.28
N VAL A 389 27.69 9.23 -12.09
CA VAL A 389 29.02 9.28 -12.73
C VAL A 389 30.17 9.23 -11.71
N ASP A 390 29.95 9.80 -10.52
CA ASP A 390 30.97 9.90 -9.47
C ASP A 390 31.01 8.67 -8.54
N MET A 391 30.14 7.67 -8.74
CA MET A 391 30.14 6.48 -7.90
C MET A 391 31.36 5.59 -8.23
N PRO A 392 32.25 5.32 -7.25
CA PRO A 392 33.41 4.46 -7.49
C PRO A 392 32.95 3.02 -7.67
N LEU A 393 33.05 2.51 -8.90
CA LEU A 393 32.77 1.13 -9.23
C LEU A 393 34.07 0.34 -9.35
N THR A 394 34.21 -0.67 -8.50
CA THR A 394 35.31 -1.64 -8.55
C THR A 394 34.77 -2.95 -9.10
N LEU A 395 35.39 -3.48 -10.15
CA LEU A 395 35.21 -4.86 -10.58
C LEU A 395 36.35 -5.67 -10.00
N LYS A 396 36.06 -6.67 -9.17
CA LYS A 396 37.09 -7.62 -8.76
C LYS A 396 37.54 -8.38 -10.00
N GLN A 397 38.78 -8.14 -10.44
CA GLN A 397 39.43 -9.07 -11.34
C GLN A 397 39.42 -10.45 -10.66
N PRO A 398 38.98 -11.50 -11.35
CA PRO A 398 39.08 -12.84 -10.82
C PRO A 398 40.57 -13.09 -10.55
N SER A 399 40.97 -13.13 -9.28
CA SER A 399 42.34 -13.45 -8.91
C SER A 399 42.71 -14.75 -9.64
N PRO A 400 43.82 -14.82 -10.39
CA PRO A 400 44.18 -16.01 -11.14
C PRO A 400 44.12 -17.16 -10.17
N LYS A 401 43.19 -18.10 -10.41
CA LYS A 401 43.02 -19.26 -9.55
C LYS A 401 44.33 -20.03 -9.67
N SER A 402 45.27 -19.80 -8.76
CA SER A 402 46.44 -20.65 -8.64
C SER A 402 45.90 -22.07 -8.57
N HIS A 403 46.26 -22.91 -9.53
CA HIS A 403 45.96 -24.35 -9.54
C HIS A 403 46.72 -25.04 -8.40
N GLN A 404 46.58 -24.56 -7.15
CA GLN A 404 47.02 -25.29 -5.99
C GLN A 404 45.93 -26.31 -5.63
N PRO A 405 46.30 -27.59 -5.55
CA PRO A 405 45.35 -28.64 -5.19
C PRO A 405 44.68 -28.31 -3.84
N LYS A 406 43.36 -28.55 -3.77
CA LYS A 406 42.49 -28.27 -2.61
C LYS A 406 42.99 -28.85 -1.28
N TRP A 407 43.87 -29.85 -1.31
CA TRP A 407 44.38 -30.54 -0.12
C TRP A 407 45.60 -29.88 0.55
N LEU A 408 46.16 -28.80 -0.02
CA LEU A 408 47.30 -28.07 0.56
C LEU A 408 46.93 -26.81 1.37
N ARG A 409 45.64 -26.48 1.51
CA ARG A 409 45.19 -25.37 2.37
C ARG A 409 44.85 -25.84 3.78
N VAL A 410 45.87 -26.11 4.58
CA VAL A 410 45.76 -26.11 6.05
C VAL A 410 46.36 -24.79 6.54
N GLY A 411 45.53 -23.76 6.61
CA GLY A 411 45.95 -22.43 7.08
C GLY A 411 44.73 -21.66 7.57
N ASN A 412 44.85 -21.13 8.80
CA ASN A 412 43.84 -20.46 9.61
C ASN A 412 42.76 -19.68 8.83
N PRO A 413 41.50 -19.68 9.31
CA PRO A 413 40.46 -18.81 8.77
C PRO A 413 40.91 -17.36 8.93
N ARG A 414 41.43 -16.78 7.83
CA ARG A 414 41.68 -15.34 7.76
C ARG A 414 40.34 -14.65 8.00
N ARG A 415 40.25 -13.87 9.08
CA ARG A 415 39.25 -12.81 9.24
C ARG A 415 39.22 -12.04 7.91
N LYS A 416 38.13 -12.15 7.16
CA LYS A 416 37.82 -11.20 6.08
C LYS A 416 37.87 -9.82 6.74
N SER A 417 38.81 -8.98 6.32
CA SER A 417 38.83 -7.60 6.79
C SER A 417 37.55 -6.93 6.30
N GLU A 418 36.93 -6.07 7.10
CA GLU A 418 35.73 -5.30 6.71
C GLU A 418 35.95 -4.51 5.41
N ASN A 419 37.19 -4.21 5.03
CA ASN A 419 37.53 -3.57 3.76
C ASN A 419 37.25 -4.46 2.53
N ASP A 420 37.26 -5.80 2.63
CA ASP A 420 37.01 -6.68 1.47
C ASP A 420 35.52 -6.70 1.03
N ALA A 421 34.62 -6.26 1.91
CA ALA A 421 33.17 -6.20 1.67
C ALA A 421 32.76 -4.96 0.85
N VAL A 422 33.59 -3.90 0.83
CA VAL A 422 33.31 -2.63 0.15
C VAL A 422 33.65 -2.68 -1.36
N HIS A 423 34.32 -3.74 -1.82
CA HIS A 423 34.97 -3.76 -3.14
C HIS A 423 34.29 -4.64 -4.21
N ASP A 424 33.02 -5.04 -4.05
CA ASP A 424 32.29 -5.81 -5.07
C ASP A 424 30.89 -5.26 -5.36
N ASN A 425 30.81 -3.94 -5.50
CA ASN A 425 29.55 -3.22 -5.58
C ASN A 425 28.78 -3.50 -6.87
N PHE A 426 29.44 -3.84 -7.99
CA PHE A 426 28.71 -4.13 -9.23
C PHE A 426 27.87 -5.41 -9.10
N HIS A 427 28.48 -6.52 -8.69
CA HIS A 427 27.78 -7.80 -8.63
C HIS A 427 26.64 -7.82 -7.62
N ALA A 428 26.79 -7.10 -6.51
CA ALA A 428 25.77 -6.99 -5.47
C ALA A 428 24.58 -6.10 -5.89
N ASN A 429 24.82 -5.07 -6.70
CA ASN A 429 23.80 -4.07 -7.02
C ASN A 429 23.18 -4.25 -8.41
N ALA A 430 23.78 -5.01 -9.32
CA ALA A 430 23.21 -5.28 -10.63
C ALA A 430 22.01 -6.24 -10.55
N THR A 431 20.98 -5.98 -11.36
CA THR A 431 19.92 -6.97 -11.63
C THR A 431 20.46 -8.01 -12.60
N TRP A 432 20.26 -9.29 -12.29
CA TRP A 432 20.71 -10.41 -13.12
C TRP A 432 19.54 -11.24 -13.65
N LEU A 433 19.64 -11.66 -14.92
CA LEU A 433 18.72 -12.60 -15.58
C LEU A 433 19.51 -13.71 -16.24
N ARG A 434 19.15 -14.96 -15.96
CA ARG A 434 19.78 -16.15 -16.55
C ARG A 434 18.96 -16.69 -17.70
N LEU A 435 19.59 -16.82 -18.87
CA LEU A 435 19.01 -17.42 -20.08
C LEU A 435 19.82 -18.65 -20.52
N LYS A 436 19.18 -19.54 -21.28
CA LYS A 436 19.81 -20.69 -21.96
C LYS A 436 19.31 -20.83 -23.39
N ALA A 437 20.13 -21.44 -24.26
CA ALA A 437 19.78 -21.69 -25.67
C ALA A 437 19.29 -20.42 -26.39
N ARG A 438 18.08 -20.43 -26.98
CA ARG A 438 17.47 -19.32 -27.72
C ARG A 438 16.49 -18.46 -26.91
N GLU A 439 16.61 -18.47 -25.58
CA GLU A 439 15.70 -17.71 -24.74
C GLU A 439 15.85 -16.19 -24.91
N GLN A 440 14.77 -15.49 -24.59
CA GLN A 440 14.66 -14.04 -24.55
C GLN A 440 14.11 -13.64 -23.18
N GLY A 441 14.43 -12.45 -22.72
CA GLY A 441 13.85 -11.90 -21.51
C GLY A 441 14.13 -10.41 -21.38
N GLN A 442 13.69 -9.84 -20.26
CA GLN A 442 13.84 -8.41 -19.98
C GLN A 442 14.49 -8.22 -18.62
N LEU A 443 15.51 -7.38 -18.58
CA LEU A 443 16.13 -6.87 -17.37
C LEU A 443 15.46 -5.57 -16.97
N VAL A 444 15.14 -5.43 -15.68
CA VAL A 444 14.63 -4.19 -15.09
C VAL A 444 15.53 -3.85 -13.91
N PHE A 445 16.20 -2.70 -13.99
CA PHE A 445 17.01 -2.17 -12.91
C PHE A 445 16.34 -0.94 -12.31
N GLU A 446 15.99 -1.03 -11.03
CA GLU A 446 15.44 0.07 -10.24
C GLU A 446 16.53 0.57 -9.26
N PRO A 447 17.15 1.73 -9.50
CA PRO A 447 18.13 2.29 -8.56
C PRO A 447 17.50 2.57 -7.20
N THR A 448 18.22 2.22 -6.12
CA THR A 448 17.80 2.52 -4.75
C THR A 448 17.86 4.00 -4.41
N ASP A 449 18.81 4.72 -5.01
CA ASP A 449 19.05 6.15 -4.84
C ASP A 449 18.83 6.91 -6.15
N THR A 450 18.69 8.23 -6.09
CA THR A 450 18.59 9.05 -7.31
C THR A 450 19.87 8.96 -8.13
N LEU A 451 19.76 8.66 -9.42
CA LEU A 451 20.90 8.63 -10.34
C LEU A 451 21.51 10.02 -10.60
N GLY A 452 20.77 11.09 -10.32
CA GLY A 452 21.13 12.48 -10.63
C GLY A 452 20.94 12.82 -12.12
N ASP A 453 21.36 14.02 -12.51
CA ASP A 453 21.21 14.55 -13.88
C ASP A 453 22.14 13.86 -14.90
N SER A 454 23.16 13.13 -14.41
CA SER A 454 24.04 12.33 -15.25
C SER A 454 24.51 11.06 -14.54
N PHE A 455 24.42 9.94 -15.26
CA PHE A 455 24.77 8.62 -14.75
C PHE A 455 25.39 7.74 -15.83
N ASN A 456 25.93 6.60 -15.42
CA ASN A 456 26.46 5.57 -16.31
C ASN A 456 25.53 4.36 -16.29
N ILE A 457 25.35 3.70 -17.44
CA ILE A 457 24.63 2.42 -17.55
C ILE A 457 25.64 1.32 -17.81
N TYR A 458 25.60 0.26 -17.04
CA TYR A 458 26.49 -0.89 -17.12
C TYR A 458 25.71 -2.11 -17.58
N LEU A 459 26.24 -2.75 -18.62
CA LEU A 459 25.72 -3.97 -19.21
C LEU A 459 26.74 -5.08 -18.95
N ALA A 460 26.31 -6.25 -18.49
CA ALA A 460 27.23 -7.33 -18.17
C ALA A 460 26.76 -8.67 -18.68
N THR A 461 27.70 -9.54 -19.03
CA THR A 461 27.42 -10.97 -19.24
C THR A 461 28.43 -11.85 -18.52
N ARG A 462 27.98 -13.00 -18.04
CA ARG A 462 28.88 -14.04 -17.51
C ARG A 462 28.34 -15.43 -17.77
N GLN A 463 29.25 -16.37 -18.01
CA GLN A 463 28.91 -17.78 -18.19
C GLN A 463 28.77 -18.48 -16.84
N THR A 464 27.68 -19.21 -16.61
CA THR A 464 27.41 -19.90 -15.32
C THR A 464 27.49 -21.42 -15.38
N GLY A 465 27.80 -22.00 -16.54
CA GLY A 465 27.92 -23.45 -16.71
C GLY A 465 29.02 -23.85 -17.69
N GLY A 466 29.47 -25.10 -17.61
CA GLY A 466 30.33 -25.69 -18.64
C GLY A 466 29.54 -25.84 -19.95
N GLY A 467 30.10 -25.36 -21.06
CA GLY A 467 29.42 -25.38 -22.35
C GLY A 467 30.24 -24.71 -23.44
N THR A 468 29.67 -24.65 -24.65
CA THR A 468 30.36 -24.14 -25.84
C THR A 468 30.51 -22.61 -25.82
N ASN A 469 31.59 -22.10 -26.42
CA ASN A 469 31.86 -20.66 -26.57
C ASN A 469 30.96 -19.99 -27.64
N HIS A 470 29.76 -20.52 -27.89
CA HIS A 470 28.83 -20.01 -28.93
C HIS A 470 27.73 -19.11 -28.34
N ALA A 471 27.95 -18.54 -27.16
CA ALA A 471 26.96 -17.71 -26.48
C ALA A 471 26.89 -16.31 -27.13
N MET A 472 26.11 -16.19 -28.19
CA MET A 472 25.77 -14.90 -28.79
C MET A 472 24.77 -14.19 -27.89
N ALA A 473 25.26 -13.39 -26.94
CA ALA A 473 24.45 -12.64 -25.99
C ALA A 473 24.24 -11.20 -26.48
N HIS A 474 22.98 -10.80 -26.59
CA HIS A 474 22.58 -9.51 -27.13
C HIS A 474 21.80 -8.70 -26.10
N PHE A 475 22.08 -7.41 -26.05
CA PHE A 475 21.21 -6.39 -25.47
C PHE A 475 20.49 -5.67 -26.61
N LEU A 476 19.17 -5.60 -26.49
CA LEU A 476 18.22 -4.99 -27.39
C LEU A 476 17.36 -4.01 -26.58
N HIS A 477 16.77 -3.01 -27.22
CA HIS A 477 15.72 -2.16 -26.62
C HIS A 477 16.02 -1.67 -25.19
N LEU A 478 16.96 -0.73 -25.09
CA LEU A 478 17.29 -0.03 -23.87
C LEU A 478 16.31 1.13 -23.68
N VAL A 479 15.60 1.16 -22.54
CA VAL A 479 14.60 2.18 -22.22
C VAL A 479 14.86 2.72 -20.82
N ALA A 480 14.84 4.04 -20.68
CA ALA A 480 14.80 4.72 -19.40
C ALA A 480 13.35 5.07 -19.04
N ILE A 481 12.91 4.63 -17.88
CA ILE A 481 11.58 4.94 -17.33
C ILE A 481 11.74 6.15 -16.42
N ARG A 482 11.15 7.29 -16.80
CA ARG A 482 11.14 8.49 -15.95
C ARG A 482 9.86 8.58 -15.15
N GLU A 483 9.96 9.09 -13.93
CA GLU A 483 8.81 9.43 -13.09
C GLU A 483 9.14 10.74 -12.39
N LYS A 484 8.38 11.80 -12.68
CA LYS A 484 8.64 13.11 -12.09
C LYS A 484 8.33 13.00 -10.60
N ARG A 485 9.35 13.13 -9.75
CA ARG A 485 9.10 13.21 -8.31
C ARG A 485 8.33 14.50 -8.05
N GLN A 486 7.14 14.38 -7.48
CA GLN A 486 6.45 15.54 -6.94
C GLN A 486 7.34 16.14 -5.83
N ALA A 487 7.76 17.38 -6.05
CA ALA A 487 8.64 18.13 -5.15
C ALA A 487 8.00 18.45 -3.81
#